data_AF-A0A5M3WSH6-F1
#
_entry.id   AF-A0A5M3WSH6-F1
#
_cell.length_a   1.000
_cell.length_b   1.000
_cell.length_c   1.000
_cell.angle_alpha   90.00
_cell.angle_beta   90.00
_cell.angle_gamma   90.00
#
_symmetry.space_group_name_H-M   'P 1'
#
loop_
_entity.id
_entity.type
_entity.pdbx_description
1 polymer ?
#
loop_
_entity_poly.entity_id
_entity_poly.type
_entity_poly.pdbx_seq_one_letter_code
_entity_poly.pdbx_strand_id
1 'polypeptide(L)'
;MHTLLRVFLVAVLGAGLLTLLQSPAAADPIVTVTVTIKRITLLAGGDCGDPDFYNRVWINGIYHDNEDSESQDDLEGNPDIAPDWEFSKPIDVATLTTPGHIPIKIEVHDEDGGLCFGGEHYDSSPTADRFFDGYIDLAGCSVHDPRQTDQPYLGGCRTPIVQAGTADERVRLTFELDAREPASAPGLNIRCTHTPVWPKPGEPVTIVATALDGELQPTIIADDLEIWVNLQASAASLAGDPLQSRRSVGSLTETFTPRADMAPFAYGCRLAKNGVNLFSSWHTVAVGDPFPNFTFPKPAVPISYTGPRSSRIDIVFVADKDEYDSPADPRFIADVAATIERSYWGLKEYLTRQDMFNFWLLPDNTGYASDASGDKDCDHGLPVLWDDAYGWAEAAAILHHRGGQQDCAQRSDRIFSVLVDPGKQRIAAHETAHQPFGLSDEYPEGGAFAQEVYPNVYEDFADCEDDAPLLQRTPAACRSWDKEHWYGDQDWWTSEPMPDDLMFDNGRAREADIRRFTYVFEGCEAAKC
;
A
#
# COMPACT_ATOMS: atom_id res chain seq x y z
N MET A 1 -70.09 52.43 25.49
CA MET A 1 -69.51 52.52 24.12
C MET A 1 -68.06 52.10 24.25
N HIS A 2 -67.71 50.83 24.04
CA HIS A 2 -67.21 50.32 22.74
C HIS A 2 -66.13 51.28 22.20
N THR A 3 -64.85 50.93 22.15
CA THR A 3 -64.31 49.91 21.25
C THR A 3 -62.82 49.64 21.55
N LEU A 4 -62.46 48.36 21.57
CA LEU A 4 -61.16 47.68 21.44
C LEU A 4 -59.84 48.46 21.65
N LEU A 5 -59.10 48.08 22.70
CA LEU A 5 -57.64 48.22 22.77
C LEU A 5 -57.02 46.82 22.56
N ARG A 6 -56.26 46.66 21.47
CA ARG A 6 -55.59 45.42 21.07
C ARG A 6 -54.42 45.13 22.01
N VAL A 7 -54.47 43.97 22.66
CA VAL A 7 -53.35 43.35 23.39
C VAL A 7 -52.39 42.78 22.34
N PHE A 8 -51.18 43.34 22.24
CA PHE A 8 -50.07 42.69 21.53
C PHE A 8 -49.39 41.72 22.49
N LEU A 9 -49.60 40.42 22.22
CA LEU A 9 -48.89 39.32 22.85
C LEU A 9 -47.47 39.29 22.27
N VAL A 10 -46.46 39.67 23.06
CA VAL A 10 -45.05 39.43 22.71
C VAL A 10 -44.74 37.98 23.07
N ALA A 11 -44.82 37.09 22.09
CA ALA A 11 -44.29 35.73 22.19
C ALA A 11 -42.78 35.79 21.96
N VAL A 12 -42.01 35.74 23.05
CA VAL A 12 -40.57 35.47 23.00
C VAL A 12 -40.39 34.00 22.66
N LEU A 13 -40.22 33.69 21.38
CA LEU A 13 -39.73 32.40 20.91
C LEU A 13 -38.26 32.28 21.32
N GLY A 14 -38.03 31.64 22.46
CA GLY A 14 -36.71 31.12 22.82
C GLY A 14 -36.35 30.00 21.86
N ALA A 15 -35.66 30.34 20.78
CA ALA A 15 -34.88 29.39 20.01
C ALA A 15 -33.67 29.00 20.86
N GLY A 16 -33.89 28.07 21.79
CA GLY A 16 -32.82 27.37 22.49
C GLY A 16 -31.98 26.66 21.44
N LEU A 17 -30.78 27.16 21.22
CA LEU A 17 -29.71 26.53 20.48
C LEU A 17 -29.38 25.21 21.20
N LEU A 18 -30.09 24.13 20.88
CA LEU A 18 -29.62 22.78 21.17
C LEU A 18 -28.44 22.53 20.22
N THR A 19 -27.26 22.98 20.64
CA THR A 19 -26.02 22.35 20.20
C THR A 19 -26.09 20.91 20.72
N LEU A 20 -26.58 20.00 19.87
CA LEU A 20 -26.35 18.58 20.03
C LEU A 20 -24.82 18.45 20.06
N LEU A 21 -24.27 18.32 21.25
CA LEU A 21 -22.94 17.76 21.44
C LEU A 21 -23.06 16.33 20.94
N GLN A 22 -22.89 16.14 19.63
CA GLN A 22 -22.57 14.82 19.10
C GLN A 22 -21.31 14.42 19.84
N SER A 23 -21.44 13.41 20.69
CA SER A 23 -20.27 12.70 21.20
C SER A 23 -19.40 12.41 19.98
N PRO A 24 -18.08 12.70 20.02
CA PRO A 24 -17.21 12.29 18.93
C PRO A 24 -17.52 10.81 18.68
N ALA A 25 -17.91 10.48 17.45
CA ALA A 25 -18.08 9.10 17.06
C ALA A 25 -16.79 8.40 17.47
N ALA A 26 -16.89 7.44 18.40
CA ALA A 26 -15.77 6.56 18.66
C ALA A 26 -15.44 5.96 17.30
N ALA A 27 -14.24 6.20 16.77
CA ALA A 27 -13.89 5.65 15.47
C ALA A 27 -14.09 4.14 15.57
N ASP A 28 -14.86 3.61 14.63
CA ASP A 28 -15.19 2.19 14.62
C ASP A 28 -13.88 1.39 14.60
N PRO A 29 -13.76 0.29 15.36
CA PRO A 29 -12.51 -0.44 15.47
C PRO A 29 -12.33 -1.27 14.21
N ILE A 30 -12.00 -0.62 13.09
CA ILE A 30 -11.62 -1.29 11.86
C ILE A 30 -10.33 -2.06 12.14
N VAL A 31 -10.24 -3.31 11.71
CA VAL A 31 -9.05 -4.15 11.78
C VAL A 31 -8.77 -4.68 10.39
N THR A 32 -7.55 -4.55 9.90
CA THR A 32 -7.12 -5.18 8.65
C THR A 32 -6.75 -6.62 8.93
N VAL A 33 -7.45 -7.55 8.27
CA VAL A 33 -7.13 -8.97 8.31
C VAL A 33 -6.39 -9.36 7.06
N THR A 34 -5.36 -10.19 7.21
CA THR A 34 -4.50 -10.65 6.13
C THR A 34 -4.39 -12.17 6.15
N VAL A 35 -4.51 -12.79 4.97
CA VAL A 35 -4.26 -14.21 4.71
C VAL A 35 -3.08 -14.31 3.76
N THR A 36 -2.00 -14.97 4.19
CA THR A 36 -0.82 -15.19 3.34
C THR A 36 -0.67 -16.67 3.01
N ILE A 37 -0.69 -17.02 1.73
CA ILE A 37 -0.44 -18.38 1.23
C ILE A 37 1.06 -18.57 1.05
N LYS A 38 1.68 -19.29 1.99
CA LYS A 38 3.13 -19.48 2.03
C LYS A 38 3.63 -20.55 1.07
N ARG A 39 2.88 -21.64 0.92
CA ARG A 39 3.28 -22.78 0.09
C ARG A 39 2.09 -23.66 -0.27
N ILE A 40 2.11 -24.18 -1.49
CA ILE A 40 1.20 -25.22 -1.96
C ILE A 40 2.04 -26.35 -2.52
N THR A 41 1.82 -27.58 -2.05
CA THR A 41 2.50 -28.77 -2.56
C THR A 41 1.46 -29.82 -2.96
N LEU A 42 1.45 -30.21 -4.23
CA LEU A 42 0.66 -31.32 -4.74
C LEU A 42 1.02 -32.63 -4.02
N LEU A 43 0.02 -33.31 -3.47
CA LEU A 43 0.21 -34.61 -2.81
C LEU A 43 -0.33 -35.77 -3.65
N ALA A 44 -1.44 -35.55 -4.34
CA ALA A 44 -2.05 -36.45 -5.33
C ALA A 44 -3.09 -35.68 -6.16
N GLY A 45 -3.31 -36.09 -7.41
CA GLY A 45 -4.10 -35.37 -8.42
C GLY A 45 -3.28 -35.08 -9.67
N GLY A 46 -3.77 -34.19 -10.54
CA GLY A 46 -3.07 -33.75 -11.75
C GLY A 46 -3.24 -34.69 -12.96
N ASP A 47 -4.42 -35.29 -13.13
CA ASP A 47 -4.68 -36.17 -14.28
C ASP A 47 -4.83 -35.38 -15.60
N CYS A 48 -4.97 -34.05 -15.52
CA CYS A 48 -5.32 -33.15 -16.61
C CYS A 48 -4.20 -32.20 -17.10
N GLY A 49 -3.02 -32.20 -16.49
CA GLY A 49 -1.98 -31.26 -16.85
C GLY A 49 -0.90 -31.13 -15.79
N ASP A 50 0.02 -30.19 -16.01
CA ASP A 50 0.84 -29.67 -14.92
C ASP A 50 -0.05 -28.71 -14.10
N PRO A 51 0.09 -28.63 -12.77
CA PRO A 51 -0.83 -27.87 -11.93
C PRO A 51 -0.57 -26.36 -11.99
N ASP A 52 -1.66 -25.60 -12.10
CA ASP A 52 -1.73 -24.15 -12.23
C ASP A 52 -2.53 -23.59 -11.05
N PHE A 53 -1.92 -23.65 -9.86
CA PHE A 53 -2.63 -23.35 -8.62
C PHE A 53 -3.07 -21.88 -8.52
N TYR A 54 -4.28 -21.66 -8.00
CA TYR A 54 -4.73 -20.37 -7.48
C TYR A 54 -5.56 -20.55 -6.20
N ASN A 55 -5.85 -19.45 -5.51
CA ASN A 55 -6.61 -19.45 -4.27
C ASN A 55 -7.85 -18.59 -4.35
N ARG A 56 -8.91 -19.11 -3.72
CA ARG A 56 -10.10 -18.33 -3.38
C ARG A 56 -10.15 -18.15 -1.88
N VAL A 57 -10.18 -16.90 -1.43
CA VAL A 57 -10.12 -16.56 0.00
C VAL A 57 -11.35 -15.73 0.36
N TRP A 58 -12.00 -16.08 1.47
CA TRP A 58 -13.05 -15.25 2.05
C TRP A 58 -12.62 -14.72 3.41
N ILE A 59 -12.67 -13.41 3.58
CA ILE A 59 -12.40 -12.72 4.84
C ILE A 59 -13.69 -12.05 5.30
N ASN A 60 -14.28 -12.53 6.40
CA ASN A 60 -15.59 -12.08 6.87
C ASN A 60 -16.69 -12.18 5.78
N GLY A 61 -16.61 -13.19 4.91
CA GLY A 61 -17.54 -13.38 3.79
C GLY A 61 -17.27 -12.53 2.55
N ILE A 62 -16.28 -11.62 2.58
CA ILE A 62 -15.80 -10.90 1.38
C ILE A 62 -14.85 -11.79 0.60
N TYR A 63 -15.13 -11.95 -0.70
CA TYR A 63 -14.41 -12.84 -1.60
C TYR A 63 -13.20 -12.16 -2.24
N HIS A 64 -12.11 -12.92 -2.37
CA HIS A 64 -10.87 -12.58 -3.06
C HIS A 64 -10.40 -13.78 -3.90
N ASP A 65 -9.79 -13.50 -5.05
CA ASP A 65 -9.08 -14.48 -5.89
C ASP A 65 -7.83 -13.88 -6.52
N ASN A 66 -6.89 -14.74 -6.87
CA ASN A 66 -5.69 -14.40 -7.64
C ASN A 66 -5.59 -15.19 -8.96
N GLU A 67 -6.72 -15.73 -9.44
CA GLU A 67 -6.85 -16.33 -10.78
C GLU A 67 -6.51 -15.26 -11.85
N ASP A 68 -5.75 -15.66 -12.88
CA ASP A 68 -5.23 -14.80 -13.96
C ASP A 68 -4.36 -13.61 -13.47
N SER A 69 -3.64 -13.77 -12.35
CA SER A 69 -2.69 -12.74 -11.89
C SER A 69 -1.28 -13.07 -12.39
N GLU A 70 -0.49 -12.04 -12.75
CA GLU A 70 0.91 -12.25 -13.20
C GLU A 70 1.72 -13.08 -12.20
N SER A 71 1.51 -12.85 -10.89
CA SER A 71 2.17 -13.61 -9.83
C SER A 71 1.74 -15.08 -9.72
N GLN A 72 0.59 -15.44 -10.27
CA GLN A 72 0.12 -16.81 -10.39
C GLN A 72 0.59 -17.44 -11.70
N ASP A 73 0.46 -16.74 -12.82
CA ASP A 73 0.90 -17.18 -14.16
C ASP A 73 2.40 -17.56 -14.15
N ASP A 74 3.23 -16.81 -13.42
CA ASP A 74 4.67 -17.09 -13.25
C ASP A 74 4.99 -18.44 -12.59
N LEU A 75 4.01 -19.07 -11.93
CA LEU A 75 4.14 -20.29 -11.14
C LEU A 75 3.41 -21.49 -11.75
N GLU A 76 2.81 -21.32 -12.92
CA GLU A 76 2.14 -22.38 -13.69
C GLU A 76 3.04 -23.60 -13.91
N GLY A 77 2.41 -24.76 -13.90
CA GLY A 77 2.99 -26.08 -14.10
C GLY A 77 3.91 -26.57 -12.98
N ASN A 78 3.98 -25.86 -11.85
CA ASN A 78 4.84 -26.26 -10.74
C ASN A 78 4.04 -26.93 -9.61
N PRO A 79 4.26 -28.24 -9.32
CA PRO A 79 3.54 -28.95 -8.26
C PRO A 79 3.95 -28.55 -6.84
N ASP A 80 4.95 -27.69 -6.65
CA ASP A 80 5.39 -27.23 -5.34
C ASP A 80 5.83 -25.76 -5.40
N ILE A 81 4.88 -24.87 -5.13
CA ILE A 81 5.04 -23.42 -5.21
C ILE A 81 5.14 -22.80 -3.82
N ALA A 82 5.93 -21.74 -3.69
CA ALA A 82 6.02 -20.90 -2.49
C ALA A 82 5.70 -19.45 -2.86
N PRO A 83 4.42 -19.13 -3.11
CA PRO A 83 4.06 -17.89 -3.80
C PRO A 83 4.10 -16.66 -2.89
N ASP A 84 3.91 -16.84 -1.58
CA ASP A 84 3.67 -15.74 -0.64
C ASP A 84 2.47 -14.85 -1.05
N TRP A 85 1.46 -15.37 -1.75
CA TRP A 85 0.27 -14.59 -2.13
C TRP A 85 -0.47 -14.06 -0.89
N GLU A 86 -0.86 -12.79 -0.90
CA GLU A 86 -1.44 -12.12 0.25
C GLU A 86 -2.80 -11.49 -0.08
N PHE A 87 -3.82 -11.86 0.68
CA PHE A 87 -5.18 -11.32 0.57
C PHE A 87 -5.49 -10.53 1.83
N SER A 88 -5.99 -9.31 1.70
CA SER A 88 -6.29 -8.48 2.87
C SER A 88 -7.64 -7.77 2.80
N LYS A 89 -8.23 -7.52 3.98
CA LYS A 89 -9.48 -6.77 4.08
C LYS A 89 -9.59 -5.96 5.37
N PRO A 90 -9.91 -4.65 5.31
CA PRO A 90 -10.36 -3.91 6.47
C PRO A 90 -11.77 -4.35 6.90
N ILE A 91 -11.90 -4.74 8.16
CA ILE A 91 -13.14 -5.25 8.77
C ILE A 91 -13.57 -4.34 9.89
N ASP A 92 -14.78 -3.79 9.81
CA ASP A 92 -15.42 -3.17 10.97
C ASP A 92 -15.85 -4.27 11.96
N VAL A 93 -15.11 -4.38 13.07
CA VAL A 93 -15.34 -5.43 14.06
C VAL A 93 -16.69 -5.28 14.78
N ALA A 94 -17.32 -4.10 14.72
CA ALA A 94 -18.64 -3.87 15.29
C ALA A 94 -19.75 -4.56 14.46
N THR A 95 -19.47 -4.91 13.21
CA THR A 95 -20.42 -5.59 12.30
C THR A 95 -20.33 -7.11 12.36
N LEU A 96 -19.39 -7.67 13.13
CA LEU A 96 -19.18 -9.11 13.23
C LEU A 96 -20.39 -9.80 13.86
N THR A 97 -20.83 -10.89 13.22
CA THR A 97 -21.90 -11.75 13.75
C THR A 97 -21.55 -12.34 15.11
N THR A 98 -20.27 -12.71 15.28
CA THR A 98 -19.71 -13.18 16.55
C THR A 98 -18.65 -12.17 17.00
N PRO A 99 -18.88 -11.42 18.10
CA PRO A 99 -17.96 -10.38 18.54
C PRO A 99 -16.53 -10.92 18.72
N GLY A 100 -15.56 -10.26 18.10
CA GLY A 100 -14.14 -10.62 18.19
C GLY A 100 -13.69 -11.79 17.32
N HIS A 101 -14.60 -12.44 16.57
CA HIS A 101 -14.27 -13.56 15.70
C HIS A 101 -14.45 -13.18 14.23
N ILE A 102 -13.38 -13.24 13.45
CA ILE A 102 -13.41 -12.96 12.01
C ILE A 102 -13.33 -14.27 11.25
N PRO A 103 -14.38 -14.71 10.53
CA PRO A 103 -14.37 -15.97 9.80
C PRO A 103 -13.49 -15.88 8.55
N ILE A 104 -12.73 -16.95 8.29
CA ILE A 104 -11.78 -17.09 7.19
C ILE A 104 -12.03 -18.40 6.48
N LYS A 105 -12.14 -18.36 5.16
CA LYS A 105 -12.22 -19.54 4.30
C LYS A 105 -11.13 -19.48 3.24
N ILE A 106 -10.45 -20.60 2.99
CA ILE A 106 -9.40 -20.72 1.96
C ILE A 106 -9.66 -21.97 1.14
N GLU A 107 -9.75 -21.80 -0.17
CA GLU A 107 -9.82 -22.88 -1.15
C GLU A 107 -8.58 -22.84 -2.07
N VAL A 108 -8.15 -24.02 -2.52
CA VAL A 108 -7.08 -24.19 -3.50
C VAL A 108 -7.70 -24.77 -4.76
N HIS A 109 -7.50 -24.10 -5.88
CA HIS A 109 -7.99 -24.53 -7.19
C HIS A 109 -6.80 -24.65 -8.15
N ASP A 110 -7.04 -25.32 -9.26
CA ASP A 110 -6.10 -25.51 -10.37
C ASP A 110 -6.78 -24.99 -11.64
N GLU A 111 -6.12 -24.12 -12.38
CA GLU A 111 -6.69 -23.46 -13.55
C GLU A 111 -6.58 -24.35 -14.80
N ASP A 112 -7.63 -25.13 -15.05
CA ASP A 112 -7.67 -26.00 -16.21
C ASP A 112 -8.34 -25.37 -17.44
N GLY A 113 -7.55 -25.10 -18.47
CA GLY A 113 -8.03 -24.69 -19.80
C GLY A 113 -8.59 -25.84 -20.66
N GLY A 114 -9.57 -25.55 -21.52
CA GLY A 114 -9.92 -26.41 -22.67
C GLY A 114 -10.66 -27.73 -22.35
N LEU A 115 -10.02 -28.88 -22.62
CA LEU A 115 -10.64 -30.23 -22.56
C LEU A 115 -10.68 -30.84 -21.14
N CYS A 116 -10.09 -30.18 -20.16
CA CYS A 116 -10.03 -30.62 -18.77
C CYS A 116 -11.28 -30.24 -17.96
N PHE A 117 -12.27 -29.61 -18.62
CA PHE A 117 -13.62 -29.30 -18.11
C PHE A 117 -13.68 -28.30 -16.94
N GLY A 118 -12.66 -27.45 -16.78
CA GLY A 118 -12.63 -26.31 -15.85
C GLY A 118 -11.93 -26.61 -14.54
N GLY A 119 -11.73 -25.59 -13.71
CA GLY A 119 -10.80 -25.67 -12.59
C GLY A 119 -11.12 -26.74 -11.52
N GLU A 120 -10.11 -27.54 -11.20
CA GLU A 120 -10.19 -28.61 -10.21
C GLU A 120 -10.01 -28.04 -8.79
N HIS A 121 -10.96 -28.34 -7.89
CA HIS A 121 -10.89 -27.92 -6.48
C HIS A 121 -10.09 -28.93 -5.66
N TYR A 122 -8.84 -28.63 -5.31
CA TYR A 122 -7.99 -29.52 -4.52
C TYR A 122 -8.37 -29.53 -3.04
N ASP A 123 -8.37 -30.72 -2.44
CA ASP A 123 -8.54 -30.85 -1.00
C ASP A 123 -7.31 -30.34 -0.25
N SER A 124 -7.51 -29.33 0.60
CA SER A 124 -6.51 -28.73 1.48
C SER A 124 -6.79 -28.96 2.97
N SER A 125 -7.84 -29.69 3.32
CA SER A 125 -8.33 -29.85 4.69
C SER A 125 -8.03 -31.23 5.28
N PRO A 126 -7.71 -31.34 6.58
CA PRO A 126 -7.64 -32.63 7.25
C PRO A 126 -9.04 -33.21 7.56
N THR A 127 -10.11 -32.49 7.19
CA THR A 127 -11.51 -32.89 7.41
C THR A 127 -12.13 -33.43 6.12
N ALA A 128 -13.44 -33.72 6.12
CA ALA A 128 -14.14 -34.22 4.92
C ALA A 128 -14.43 -33.14 3.88
N ASP A 129 -14.30 -31.86 4.24
CA ASP A 129 -14.44 -30.73 3.32
C ASP A 129 -13.14 -30.54 2.53
N ARG A 130 -13.18 -29.92 1.34
CA ARG A 130 -11.97 -29.65 0.54
C ARG A 130 -11.21 -28.36 0.93
N PHE A 131 -11.68 -27.65 1.95
CA PHE A 131 -11.24 -26.29 2.27
C PHE A 131 -10.95 -26.04 3.75
N PHE A 132 -10.15 -25.02 4.03
CA PHE A 132 -10.03 -24.42 5.36
C PHE A 132 -11.20 -23.47 5.62
N ASP A 133 -11.81 -23.57 6.81
CA ASP A 133 -12.92 -22.75 7.30
C ASP A 133 -12.77 -22.61 8.81
N GLY A 134 -12.22 -21.48 9.20
CA GLY A 134 -11.83 -21.16 10.56
C GLY A 134 -12.09 -19.71 10.89
N TYR A 135 -11.49 -19.22 11.97
CA TYR A 135 -11.60 -17.81 12.34
C TYR A 135 -10.36 -17.33 13.10
N ILE A 136 -10.17 -16.01 13.06
CA ILE A 136 -9.23 -15.29 13.93
C ILE A 136 -10.01 -14.80 15.16
N ASP A 137 -9.55 -15.13 16.36
CA ASP A 137 -9.96 -14.50 17.61
C ASP A 137 -9.03 -13.30 17.90
N LEU A 138 -9.61 -12.11 17.83
CA LEU A 138 -8.90 -10.84 18.01
C LEU A 138 -8.35 -10.63 19.43
N ALA A 139 -8.96 -11.23 20.46
CA ALA A 139 -8.55 -10.98 21.85
C ALA A 139 -7.16 -11.56 22.15
N GLY A 140 -6.84 -12.71 21.53
CA GLY A 140 -5.55 -13.38 21.67
C GLY A 140 -4.70 -13.35 20.40
N CYS A 141 -5.19 -12.76 19.31
CA CYS A 141 -4.71 -12.97 17.94
C CYS A 141 -4.40 -14.46 17.70
N SER A 142 -5.44 -15.30 17.80
CA SER A 142 -5.32 -16.76 17.69
C SER A 142 -6.20 -17.32 16.58
N VAL A 143 -5.73 -18.36 15.92
CA VAL A 143 -6.41 -19.00 14.79
C VAL A 143 -7.03 -20.31 15.23
N HIS A 144 -8.30 -20.49 14.87
CA HIS A 144 -9.07 -21.68 15.21
C HIS A 144 -9.78 -22.28 13.99
N ASP A 145 -9.83 -23.61 13.91
CA ASP A 145 -10.72 -24.37 13.01
C ASP A 145 -11.69 -25.22 13.87
N PRO A 146 -12.95 -24.80 14.02
CA PRO A 146 -13.92 -25.50 14.87
C PRO A 146 -14.30 -26.89 14.34
N ARG A 147 -13.93 -27.26 13.11
CA ARG A 147 -14.21 -28.58 12.53
C ARG A 147 -13.18 -29.62 12.96
N GLN A 148 -12.00 -29.20 13.43
CA GLN A 148 -10.99 -30.09 13.99
C GLN A 148 -11.33 -30.40 15.45
N THR A 149 -12.03 -31.52 15.69
CA THR A 149 -12.52 -31.89 17.03
C THR A 149 -11.41 -32.12 18.05
N ASP A 150 -10.24 -32.58 17.59
CA ASP A 150 -9.12 -32.97 18.46
C ASP A 150 -8.16 -31.79 18.75
N GLN A 151 -8.04 -30.84 17.82
CA GLN A 151 -7.17 -29.66 17.94
C GLN A 151 -7.78 -28.44 17.21
N PRO A 152 -8.79 -27.77 17.81
CA PRO A 152 -9.41 -26.62 17.17
C PRO A 152 -8.49 -25.39 17.13
N TYR A 153 -7.52 -25.27 18.05
CA TYR A 153 -6.52 -24.20 18.03
C TYR A 153 -5.36 -24.59 17.11
N LEU A 154 -5.05 -23.72 16.14
CA LEU A 154 -4.02 -23.97 15.13
C LEU A 154 -2.73 -23.17 15.37
N GLY A 155 -2.81 -22.03 16.07
CA GLY A 155 -1.66 -21.16 16.32
C GLY A 155 -2.03 -19.72 16.66
N GLY A 156 -1.01 -18.89 16.87
CA GLY A 156 -1.18 -17.43 16.94
C GLY A 156 -1.14 -16.81 15.53
N CYS A 157 -1.53 -15.55 15.42
CA CYS A 157 -1.33 -14.77 14.20
C CYS A 157 0.14 -14.80 13.76
N ARG A 158 0.37 -14.76 12.43
CA ARG A 158 1.69 -14.85 11.78
C ARG A 158 2.50 -16.09 12.13
N THR A 159 1.86 -17.12 12.66
CA THR A 159 2.44 -18.45 12.81
C THR A 159 2.06 -19.27 11.57
N PRO A 160 3.02 -19.88 10.85
CA PRO A 160 2.69 -20.78 9.75
C PRO A 160 1.80 -21.93 10.23
N ILE A 161 0.66 -22.08 9.57
CA ILE A 161 -0.30 -23.16 9.75
C ILE A 161 -0.17 -24.10 8.56
N VAL A 162 -0.03 -25.40 8.83
CA VAL A 162 0.08 -26.43 7.80
C VAL A 162 -1.15 -27.31 7.85
N GLN A 163 -1.86 -27.41 6.73
CA GLN A 163 -3.00 -28.31 6.51
C GLN A 163 -2.71 -29.21 5.32
N ALA A 164 -3.33 -30.39 5.28
CA ALA A 164 -3.17 -31.32 4.16
C ALA A 164 -4.50 -32.05 3.90
N GLY A 165 -4.88 -32.10 2.63
CA GLY A 165 -6.06 -32.83 2.18
C GLY A 165 -5.98 -34.33 2.44
N THR A 166 -7.15 -34.98 2.48
CA THR A 166 -7.32 -36.42 2.66
C THR A 166 -8.01 -37.12 1.48
N ALA A 167 -8.62 -36.36 0.56
CA ALA A 167 -9.24 -36.85 -0.66
C ALA A 167 -8.23 -37.34 -1.72
N ASP A 168 -8.73 -37.85 -2.85
CA ASP A 168 -7.88 -38.35 -3.95
C ASP A 168 -7.09 -37.22 -4.64
N GLU A 169 -7.73 -36.06 -4.89
CA GLU A 169 -7.12 -34.80 -5.34
C GLU A 169 -6.83 -33.94 -4.11
N ARG A 170 -5.55 -33.78 -3.75
CA ARG A 170 -5.17 -33.12 -2.50
C ARG A 170 -3.82 -32.44 -2.56
N VAL A 171 -3.71 -31.37 -1.79
CA VAL A 171 -2.51 -30.56 -1.59
C VAL A 171 -2.14 -30.48 -0.11
N ARG A 172 -0.90 -30.12 0.17
CA ARG A 172 -0.47 -29.56 1.45
C ARG A 172 -0.45 -28.04 1.30
N LEU A 173 -1.23 -27.36 2.13
CA LEU A 173 -1.30 -25.91 2.19
C LEU A 173 -0.54 -25.41 3.42
N THR A 174 0.36 -24.46 3.24
CA THR A 174 0.96 -23.68 4.34
C THR A 174 0.50 -22.24 4.23
N PHE A 175 -0.09 -21.68 5.28
CA PHE A 175 -0.59 -20.31 5.27
C PHE A 175 -0.37 -19.61 6.62
N GLU A 176 -0.47 -18.29 6.63
CA GLU A 176 -0.45 -17.45 7.82
C GLU A 176 -1.69 -16.56 7.85
N LEU A 177 -2.23 -16.31 9.05
CA LEU A 177 -3.30 -15.34 9.25
C LEU A 177 -2.82 -14.23 10.18
N ASP A 178 -3.27 -13.01 9.94
CA ASP A 178 -2.95 -11.85 10.76
C ASP A 178 -4.13 -10.90 10.89
N ALA A 179 -4.16 -10.14 11.98
CA ALA A 179 -5.18 -9.13 12.24
C ALA A 179 -4.53 -7.92 12.91
N ARG A 180 -4.56 -6.78 12.24
CA ARG A 180 -3.86 -5.56 12.65
C ARG A 180 -4.76 -4.35 12.71
N GLU A 181 -4.41 -3.44 13.60
CA GLU A 181 -4.96 -2.09 13.61
C GLU A 181 -4.61 -1.35 12.32
N PRO A 182 -5.46 -0.44 11.84
CA PRO A 182 -5.25 0.26 10.58
C PRO A 182 -4.14 1.30 10.75
N ALA A 183 -3.52 1.72 9.65
CA ALA A 183 -2.50 2.77 9.68
C ALA A 183 -3.08 4.18 9.91
N SER A 184 -4.40 4.34 9.74
CA SER A 184 -5.08 5.62 9.89
C SER A 184 -6.53 5.48 10.35
N ALA A 185 -7.08 6.57 10.88
CA ALA A 185 -8.50 6.76 11.18
C ALA A 185 -8.89 8.22 10.86
N PRO A 186 -10.19 8.55 10.78
CA PRO A 186 -10.63 9.92 10.53
C PRO A 186 -9.97 10.94 11.48
N GLY A 187 -9.14 11.82 10.93
CA GLY A 187 -8.44 12.88 11.68
C GLY A 187 -7.25 12.43 12.51
N LEU A 188 -6.82 11.17 12.42
CA LEU A 188 -5.72 10.60 13.19
C LEU A 188 -4.85 9.72 12.28
N ASN A 189 -3.56 10.01 12.21
CA ASN A 189 -2.59 9.25 11.43
C ASN A 189 -1.36 8.95 12.28
N ILE A 190 -0.64 7.89 11.93
CA ILE A 190 0.69 7.60 12.48
C ILE A 190 1.72 7.54 11.36
N ARG A 191 2.86 8.21 11.55
CA ARG A 191 4.03 8.08 10.69
C ARG A 191 5.16 7.39 11.44
N CYS A 192 5.69 6.32 10.87
CA CYS A 192 6.81 5.55 11.40
C CYS A 192 7.94 5.57 10.38
N THR A 193 9.07 6.20 10.69
CA THR A 193 10.25 6.25 9.80
C THR A 193 11.48 5.77 10.52
N HIS A 194 12.52 5.40 9.76
CA HIS A 194 13.83 5.11 10.32
C HIS A 194 14.95 5.78 9.52
N THR A 195 16.09 6.00 10.18
CA THR A 195 17.32 6.52 9.56
C THR A 195 18.55 5.82 10.12
N PRO A 196 19.58 5.56 9.29
CA PRO A 196 19.57 5.67 7.82
C PRO A 196 18.61 4.64 7.19
N VAL A 197 18.09 4.91 5.99
CA VAL A 197 17.16 3.98 5.30
C VAL A 197 17.82 2.68 4.85
N TRP A 198 19.15 2.69 4.68
CA TRP A 198 19.94 1.49 4.44
C TRP A 198 21.12 1.41 5.40
N PRO A 199 20.89 0.92 6.64
CA PRO A 199 21.92 0.88 7.67
C PRO A 199 22.99 -0.16 7.39
N LYS A 200 24.24 0.18 7.72
CA LYS A 200 25.35 -0.77 7.69
C LYS A 200 25.39 -1.62 8.98
N PRO A 201 26.01 -2.81 8.93
CA PRO A 201 26.21 -3.60 10.15
C PRO A 201 26.96 -2.80 11.23
N GLY A 202 26.40 -2.72 12.43
CA GLY A 202 26.95 -1.95 13.55
C GLY A 202 26.69 -0.44 13.50
N GLU A 203 25.96 0.07 12.51
CA GLU A 203 25.53 1.46 12.44
C GLU A 203 24.27 1.68 13.29
N PRO A 204 24.17 2.77 14.08
CA PRO A 204 22.96 3.08 14.83
C PRO A 204 21.77 3.36 13.89
N VAL A 205 20.63 2.72 14.17
CA VAL A 205 19.34 2.96 13.53
C VAL A 205 18.47 3.75 14.49
N THR A 206 17.88 4.83 14.01
CA THR A 206 16.91 5.63 14.78
C THR A 206 15.54 5.52 14.14
N ILE A 207 14.54 5.09 14.92
CA ILE A 207 13.13 5.06 14.52
C ILE A 207 12.41 6.24 15.13
N VAL A 208 11.54 6.89 14.37
CA VAL A 208 10.70 8.00 14.81
C VAL A 208 9.23 7.66 14.56
N ALA A 209 8.45 7.61 15.64
CA ALA A 209 7.00 7.56 15.59
C ALA A 209 6.45 8.98 15.77
N THR A 210 5.50 9.39 14.93
CA THR A 210 4.83 10.69 15.05
C THR A 210 3.33 10.54 14.92
N ALA A 211 2.59 11.07 15.89
CA ALA A 211 1.14 11.17 15.82
C ALA A 211 0.76 12.44 15.05
N LEU A 212 -0.08 12.27 14.03
CA LEU A 212 -0.44 13.32 13.08
C LEU A 212 -1.96 13.51 13.03
N ASP A 213 -2.41 14.73 12.75
CA ASP A 213 -3.82 15.02 12.51
C ASP A 213 -4.24 14.68 11.07
N GLY A 214 -5.48 14.99 10.70
CA GLY A 214 -6.02 14.74 9.36
C GLY A 214 -5.35 15.53 8.24
N GLU A 215 -4.62 16.60 8.56
CA GLU A 215 -3.83 17.44 7.64
C GLU A 215 -2.32 17.11 7.72
N LEU A 216 -2.01 15.96 8.32
CA LEU A 216 -0.65 15.45 8.55
C LEU A 216 0.23 16.39 9.39
N GLN A 217 -0.36 17.23 10.24
CA GLN A 217 0.39 18.09 11.14
C GLN A 217 0.66 17.37 12.48
N PRO A 218 1.85 17.53 13.09
CA PRO A 218 2.20 16.90 14.36
C PRO A 218 1.60 17.65 15.57
N THR A 219 0.27 17.84 15.55
CA THR A 219 -0.49 18.55 16.59
C THR A 219 -1.14 17.59 17.61
N ILE A 220 -1.18 16.30 17.29
CA ILE A 220 -1.79 15.27 18.13
C ILE A 220 -0.88 14.93 19.31
N ILE A 221 -1.47 14.82 20.50
CA ILE A 221 -0.83 14.25 21.68
C ILE A 221 -1.48 12.88 21.93
N ALA A 222 -0.73 11.82 21.69
CA ALA A 222 -1.15 10.44 21.87
C ALA A 222 -1.46 10.13 23.34
N ASP A 223 -2.42 9.26 23.61
CA ASP A 223 -2.58 8.71 24.95
C ASP A 223 -1.45 7.70 25.22
N ASP A 224 -1.10 6.92 24.20
CA ASP A 224 0.08 6.06 24.15
C ASP A 224 0.71 6.04 22.76
N LEU A 225 2.04 6.09 22.70
CA LEU A 225 2.82 5.97 21.48
C LEU A 225 3.95 4.97 21.71
N GLU A 226 4.05 3.97 20.85
CA GLU A 226 4.95 2.83 21.01
C GLU A 226 5.82 2.63 19.76
N ILE A 227 7.06 2.21 19.98
CA ILE A 227 7.98 1.72 18.94
C ILE A 227 8.31 0.26 19.23
N TRP A 228 8.07 -0.57 18.23
CA TRP A 228 8.31 -2.01 18.26
C TRP A 228 9.47 -2.35 17.35
N VAL A 229 10.40 -3.18 17.82
CA VAL A 229 11.55 -3.64 17.03
C VAL A 229 11.76 -5.13 17.24
N ASN A 230 11.77 -5.88 16.15
CA ASN A 230 12.17 -7.28 16.12
C ASN A 230 13.56 -7.40 15.48
N LEU A 231 14.54 -7.76 16.32
CA LEU A 231 15.93 -7.95 15.94
C LEU A 231 16.24 -9.39 15.49
N GLN A 232 15.24 -10.28 15.48
CA GLN A 232 15.32 -11.63 14.95
C GLN A 232 14.40 -11.70 13.72
N ALA A 233 15.00 -11.65 12.52
CA ALA A 233 14.35 -11.52 11.21
C ALA A 233 13.16 -12.47 10.91
N SER A 234 12.90 -13.49 11.73
CA SER A 234 11.68 -14.29 11.60
C SER A 234 10.51 -13.56 12.24
N ALA A 235 9.55 -13.13 11.41
CA ALA A 235 8.23 -12.62 11.81
C ALA A 235 7.44 -13.52 12.78
N ALA A 236 7.91 -14.76 13.00
CA ALA A 236 7.27 -15.81 13.78
C ALA A 236 7.22 -15.57 15.31
N SER A 237 7.78 -14.47 15.85
CA SER A 237 7.60 -14.13 17.28
C SER A 237 7.46 -12.63 17.52
N LEU A 238 6.33 -12.06 17.13
CA LEU A 238 5.95 -10.68 17.52
C LEU A 238 5.23 -10.61 18.86
N ALA A 239 5.15 -11.73 19.57
CA ALA A 239 4.79 -11.78 20.98
C ALA A 239 5.96 -11.24 21.83
N GLY A 240 6.19 -9.93 21.75
CA GLY A 240 7.15 -9.20 22.57
C GLY A 240 6.48 -8.02 23.28
N ASP A 241 7.24 -7.32 24.11
CA ASP A 241 6.87 -5.97 24.58
C ASP A 241 7.43 -4.93 23.59
N PRO A 242 6.85 -3.71 23.49
CA PRO A 242 7.45 -2.65 22.69
C PRO A 242 8.86 -2.35 23.18
N LEU A 243 9.76 -2.00 22.26
CA LEU A 243 11.11 -1.55 22.63
C LEU A 243 11.04 -0.26 23.45
N GLN A 244 10.09 0.61 23.11
CA GLN A 244 9.83 1.85 23.82
C GLN A 244 8.34 2.20 23.80
N SER A 245 7.80 2.69 24.92
CA SER A 245 6.44 3.20 25.05
C SER A 245 6.43 4.49 25.88
N ARG A 246 5.66 5.49 25.42
CA ARG A 246 5.46 6.78 26.11
C ARG A 246 4.02 7.23 26.01
N ARG A 247 3.49 7.69 27.14
CA ARG A 247 2.16 8.31 27.24
C ARG A 247 2.23 9.81 27.08
N SER A 248 1.16 10.40 26.53
CA SER A 248 0.98 11.86 26.46
C SER A 248 2.09 12.58 25.68
N VAL A 249 2.53 12.00 24.55
CA VAL A 249 3.54 12.59 23.64
C VAL A 249 2.99 12.67 22.22
N GLY A 250 3.46 13.63 21.42
CA GLY A 250 3.13 13.69 19.98
C GLY A 250 4.15 13.00 19.07
N SER A 251 5.34 12.72 19.60
CA SER A 251 6.39 11.99 18.88
C SER A 251 7.25 11.20 19.87
N LEU A 252 7.77 10.07 19.40
CA LEU A 252 8.67 9.19 20.12
C LEU A 252 9.84 8.82 19.21
N THR A 253 11.04 8.78 19.78
CA THR A 253 12.25 8.38 19.07
C THR A 253 12.96 7.29 19.85
N GLU A 254 13.44 6.28 19.14
CA GLU A 254 14.22 5.19 19.72
C GLU A 254 15.43 4.90 18.82
N THR A 255 16.60 4.70 19.43
CA THR A 255 17.83 4.39 18.72
C THR A 255 18.41 3.09 19.22
N PHE A 256 18.66 2.17 18.31
CA PHE A 256 19.33 0.89 18.60
C PHE A 256 20.45 0.65 17.58
N THR A 257 21.26 -0.38 17.80
CA THR A 257 22.33 -0.75 16.87
C THR A 257 22.13 -2.20 16.47
N PRO A 258 21.77 -2.49 15.20
CA PRO A 258 21.77 -3.85 14.67
C PRO A 258 23.16 -4.46 14.85
N ARG A 259 23.22 -5.69 15.35
CA ARG A 259 24.49 -6.40 15.52
C ARG A 259 25.11 -6.72 14.16
N ALA A 260 26.43 -6.91 14.12
CA ALA A 260 27.13 -7.19 12.87
C ALA A 260 26.73 -8.54 12.22
N ASP A 261 26.21 -9.47 13.01
CA ASP A 261 25.67 -10.77 12.60
C ASP A 261 24.14 -10.74 12.38
N MET A 262 23.50 -9.58 12.54
CA MET A 262 22.07 -9.43 12.40
C MET A 262 21.69 -9.44 10.91
N ALA A 263 20.93 -10.46 10.52
CA ALA A 263 20.10 -10.45 9.31
C ALA A 263 18.98 -9.38 9.46
N PRO A 264 18.14 -9.08 8.45
CA PRO A 264 17.29 -7.89 8.46
C PRO A 264 16.49 -7.72 9.76
N PHE A 265 16.24 -6.48 10.20
CA PHE A 265 15.37 -6.22 11.34
C PHE A 265 13.98 -5.81 10.86
N ALA A 266 12.98 -5.97 11.72
CA ALA A 266 11.64 -5.43 11.48
C ALA A 266 11.29 -4.40 12.55
N TYR A 267 10.51 -3.38 12.19
CA TYR A 267 9.98 -2.40 13.14
C TYR A 267 8.56 -1.97 12.78
N GLY A 268 7.86 -1.42 13.75
CA GLY A 268 6.54 -0.81 13.56
C GLY A 268 6.24 0.15 14.71
N CYS A 269 5.30 1.06 14.49
CA CYS A 269 4.88 2.04 15.48
C CYS A 269 3.39 1.89 15.74
N ARG A 270 2.98 2.06 17.00
CA ARG A 270 1.57 2.00 17.41
C ARG A 270 1.16 3.28 18.12
N LEU A 271 -0.04 3.78 17.81
CA LEU A 271 -0.62 4.99 18.36
C LEU A 271 -1.98 4.67 18.95
N ALA A 272 -2.19 4.99 20.23
CA ALA A 272 -3.49 4.96 20.89
C ALA A 272 -3.96 6.38 21.20
N LYS A 273 -5.18 6.73 20.78
CA LYS A 273 -5.82 8.01 21.11
C LYS A 273 -7.34 7.88 21.25
N ASN A 274 -7.88 8.27 22.40
CA ASN A 274 -9.31 8.26 22.69
C ASN A 274 -10.00 6.91 22.40
N GLY A 275 -9.29 5.81 22.65
CA GLY A 275 -9.77 4.45 22.37
C GLY A 275 -9.58 3.96 20.93
N VAL A 276 -9.12 4.82 20.02
CA VAL A 276 -8.69 4.45 18.67
C VAL A 276 -7.25 4.00 18.72
N ASN A 277 -6.95 2.83 18.14
CA ASN A 277 -5.58 2.36 18.01
C ASN A 277 -5.22 2.26 16.53
N LEU A 278 -4.02 2.71 16.19
CA LEU A 278 -3.44 2.66 14.85
C LEU A 278 -2.11 1.95 14.90
N PHE A 279 -1.77 1.24 13.83
CA PHE A 279 -0.47 0.60 13.68
C PHE A 279 0.09 0.88 12.28
N SER A 280 1.34 1.31 12.21
CA SER A 280 2.00 1.67 10.94
C SER A 280 2.26 0.47 10.00
N SER A 281 1.86 -0.74 10.40
CA SER A 281 2.39 -2.01 9.88
C SER A 281 3.84 -2.26 10.26
N TRP A 282 4.32 -3.45 9.90
CA TRP A 282 5.70 -3.87 10.08
C TRP A 282 6.50 -3.56 8.83
N HIS A 283 7.65 -2.91 9.01
CA HIS A 283 8.63 -2.64 7.98
C HIS A 283 9.86 -3.50 8.24
N THR A 284 10.22 -4.34 7.28
CA THR A 284 11.46 -5.11 7.29
C THR A 284 12.54 -4.35 6.52
N VAL A 285 13.74 -4.26 7.09
CA VAL A 285 14.84 -3.45 6.57
C VAL A 285 16.10 -4.30 6.48
N ALA A 286 16.73 -4.32 5.30
CA ALA A 286 18.02 -4.95 5.12
C ALA A 286 19.14 -4.16 5.83
N VAL A 287 20.07 -4.90 6.45
CA VAL A 287 21.27 -4.33 7.07
C VAL A 287 22.48 -4.74 6.24
N GLY A 288 23.20 -3.76 5.71
CA GLY A 288 24.30 -4.00 4.76
C GLY A 288 23.82 -4.60 3.44
N ASP A 289 24.76 -5.13 2.66
CA ASP A 289 24.48 -5.79 1.39
C ASP A 289 23.98 -7.23 1.63
N PRO A 290 22.69 -7.55 1.35
CA PRO A 290 22.16 -8.90 1.51
C PRO A 290 22.67 -9.87 0.43
N PHE A 291 23.30 -9.36 -0.64
CA PHE A 291 23.74 -10.14 -1.80
C PHE A 291 25.24 -9.94 -2.09
N PRO A 292 26.14 -10.15 -1.10
CA PRO A 292 27.56 -9.81 -1.24
C PRO A 292 28.31 -10.63 -2.29
N ASN A 293 27.76 -11.79 -2.66
CA ASN A 293 28.35 -12.73 -3.63
C ASN A 293 27.67 -12.69 -5.01
N PHE A 294 26.68 -11.82 -5.20
CA PHE A 294 25.95 -11.74 -6.47
C PHE A 294 26.76 -10.93 -7.49
N THR A 295 26.80 -11.41 -8.72
CA THR A 295 27.46 -10.73 -9.84
C THR A 295 26.46 -9.82 -10.54
N PHE A 296 26.87 -8.60 -10.86
CA PHE A 296 26.06 -7.55 -11.49
C PHE A 296 25.06 -8.04 -12.55
N PRO A 297 23.82 -7.53 -12.57
CA PRO A 297 23.28 -6.52 -11.66
C PRO A 297 22.83 -7.14 -10.33
N LYS A 298 23.03 -6.46 -9.20
CA LYS A 298 22.58 -6.99 -7.90
C LYS A 298 21.07 -6.81 -7.70
N PRO A 299 20.38 -7.75 -7.03
CA PRO A 299 18.98 -7.53 -6.68
C PRO A 299 18.84 -6.28 -5.83
N ALA A 300 17.71 -5.59 -5.97
CA ALA A 300 17.42 -4.39 -5.20
C ALA A 300 17.32 -4.72 -3.70
N VAL A 301 17.75 -3.77 -2.86
CA VAL A 301 17.84 -3.96 -1.42
C VAL A 301 16.58 -3.42 -0.74
N PRO A 302 15.83 -4.22 0.03
CA PRO A 302 14.63 -3.72 0.71
C PRO A 302 15.02 -2.77 1.84
N ILE A 303 14.67 -1.50 1.69
CA ILE A 303 14.87 -0.47 2.72
C ILE A 303 13.59 -0.23 3.52
N SER A 304 12.43 -0.62 2.99
CA SER A 304 11.19 -0.75 3.75
C SER A 304 10.30 -1.77 3.05
N TYR A 305 10.32 -3.00 3.52
CA TYR A 305 9.49 -4.09 3.00
C TYR A 305 8.31 -4.35 3.93
N THR A 306 7.09 -4.14 3.45
CA THR A 306 5.84 -4.21 4.21
C THR A 306 4.99 -5.44 3.85
N GLY A 307 5.31 -6.12 2.74
CA GLY A 307 4.65 -7.36 2.33
C GLY A 307 5.11 -7.86 0.96
N PRO A 308 4.54 -9.00 0.51
CA PRO A 308 4.83 -9.61 -0.79
C PRO A 308 4.54 -8.67 -1.96
N ARG A 309 5.38 -8.76 -3.00
CA ARG A 309 5.33 -7.89 -4.19
C ARG A 309 3.99 -7.91 -4.91
N SER A 310 3.36 -9.09 -5.01
CA SER A 310 2.04 -9.24 -5.60
C SER A 310 0.91 -8.46 -4.91
N SER A 311 1.19 -7.90 -3.73
CA SER A 311 0.22 -7.19 -2.90
C SER A 311 0.68 -5.81 -2.47
N ARG A 312 1.81 -5.33 -3.00
CA ARG A 312 2.43 -4.05 -2.66
C ARG A 312 2.89 -3.33 -3.91
N ILE A 313 2.90 -2.00 -3.84
CA ILE A 313 3.57 -1.17 -4.83
C ILE A 313 5.06 -1.13 -4.49
N ASP A 314 5.87 -1.72 -5.34
CA ASP A 314 7.33 -1.75 -5.28
C ASP A 314 7.95 -0.56 -6.02
N ILE A 315 8.56 0.35 -5.26
CA ILE A 315 9.31 1.49 -5.79
C ILE A 315 10.80 1.28 -5.58
N VAL A 316 11.56 1.29 -6.67
CA VAL A 316 13.03 1.18 -6.66
C VAL A 316 13.67 2.56 -6.77
N PHE A 317 14.38 2.99 -5.74
CA PHE A 317 15.16 4.23 -5.81
C PHE A 317 16.49 4.00 -6.54
N VAL A 318 16.76 4.89 -7.49
CA VAL A 318 17.92 4.84 -8.38
C VAL A 318 18.72 6.14 -8.25
N ALA A 319 20.03 6.02 -8.10
CA ALA A 319 20.91 7.18 -8.10
C ALA A 319 21.14 7.68 -9.53
N ASP A 320 20.98 8.99 -9.76
CA ASP A 320 21.44 9.62 -11.00
C ASP A 320 22.97 9.55 -11.10
N LYS A 321 23.45 9.03 -12.23
CA LYS A 321 24.87 8.73 -12.46
C LYS A 321 25.77 9.97 -12.54
N ASP A 322 25.21 11.15 -12.81
CA ASP A 322 25.99 12.39 -12.95
C ASP A 322 26.01 13.21 -11.66
N GLU A 323 25.17 12.87 -10.68
CA GLU A 323 25.01 13.65 -9.46
C GLU A 323 25.53 12.98 -8.19
N TYR A 324 25.44 11.66 -8.13
CA TYR A 324 25.94 10.87 -7.01
C TYR A 324 27.18 10.10 -7.43
N ASP A 325 28.12 9.96 -6.49
CA ASP A 325 29.38 9.26 -6.77
C ASP A 325 29.16 7.75 -7.01
N SER A 326 28.09 7.20 -6.43
CA SER A 326 27.64 5.82 -6.58
C SER A 326 26.25 5.64 -5.95
N PRO A 327 25.57 4.51 -6.16
CA PRO A 327 24.34 4.20 -5.43
C PRO A 327 24.52 3.99 -3.91
N ALA A 328 25.77 3.90 -3.43
CA ALA A 328 26.09 3.89 -2.00
C ALA A 328 26.51 5.27 -1.46
N ASP A 329 26.35 6.35 -2.24
CA ASP A 329 26.62 7.73 -1.80
C ASP A 329 25.73 8.05 -0.58
N PRO A 330 26.30 8.46 0.57
CA PRO A 330 25.52 8.84 1.74
C PRO A 330 24.49 9.95 1.49
N ARG A 331 24.75 10.85 0.52
CA ARG A 331 23.78 11.87 0.12
C ARG A 331 22.56 11.25 -0.53
N PHE A 332 22.76 10.34 -1.49
CA PHE A 332 21.66 9.62 -2.14
C PHE A 332 20.80 8.88 -1.10
N ILE A 333 21.42 8.15 -0.16
CA ILE A 333 20.69 7.45 0.90
C ILE A 333 19.87 8.41 1.78
N ALA A 334 20.42 9.59 2.10
CA ALA A 334 19.70 10.62 2.85
C ALA A 334 18.55 11.26 2.02
N ASP A 335 18.75 11.43 0.73
CA ASP A 335 17.76 11.97 -0.20
C ASP A 335 16.59 10.99 -0.40
N VAL A 336 16.86 9.68 -0.48
CA VAL A 336 15.82 8.64 -0.44
C VAL A 336 14.98 8.75 0.84
N ALA A 337 15.63 8.90 2.01
CA ALA A 337 14.93 9.08 3.28
C ALA A 337 14.02 10.32 3.25
N ALA A 338 14.53 11.44 2.74
CA ALA A 338 13.78 12.69 2.62
C ALA A 338 12.61 12.58 1.65
N THR A 339 12.78 11.89 0.52
CA THR A 339 11.73 11.65 -0.48
C THR A 339 10.61 10.80 0.10
N ILE A 340 10.94 9.69 0.79
CA ILE A 340 9.95 8.86 1.50
C ILE A 340 9.20 9.69 2.55
N GLU A 341 9.91 10.44 3.41
CA GLU A 341 9.26 11.20 4.47
C GLU A 341 8.37 12.35 3.96
N ARG A 342 8.83 13.08 2.94
CA ARG A 342 8.19 14.34 2.50
C ARG A 342 7.21 14.16 1.37
N SER A 343 7.45 13.21 0.46
CA SER A 343 6.55 12.94 -0.67
C SER A 343 5.56 11.84 -0.28
N TYR A 344 6.04 10.64 0.02
CA TYR A 344 5.17 9.51 0.29
C TYR A 344 4.41 9.69 1.59
N TRP A 345 5.12 9.95 2.69
CA TRP A 345 4.51 10.18 4.00
C TRP A 345 4.07 11.63 4.24
N GLY A 346 4.21 12.49 3.23
CA GLY A 346 3.66 13.85 3.21
C GLY A 346 2.37 13.97 2.37
N LEU A 347 1.99 12.92 1.64
CA LEU A 347 0.69 12.78 1.00
C LEU A 347 -0.19 11.84 1.85
N LYS A 348 -1.39 12.29 2.19
CA LYS A 348 -2.28 11.58 3.14
C LYS A 348 -2.68 10.22 2.58
N GLU A 349 -3.01 10.19 1.30
CA GLU A 349 -3.48 9.04 0.55
C GLU A 349 -2.42 7.92 0.60
N TYR A 350 -1.14 8.26 0.46
CA TYR A 350 -0.06 7.29 0.56
C TYR A 350 0.25 6.92 2.01
N LEU A 351 0.30 7.87 2.95
CA LEU A 351 0.57 7.57 4.37
C LEU A 351 -0.49 6.65 5.01
N THR A 352 -1.76 6.86 4.67
CA THR A 352 -2.86 6.02 5.18
C THR A 352 -2.79 4.58 4.67
N ARG A 353 -2.02 4.35 3.61
CA ARG A 353 -1.70 3.08 2.96
C ARG A 353 -0.20 2.79 3.01
N GLN A 354 0.49 3.23 4.06
CA GLN A 354 1.95 3.07 4.14
C GLN A 354 2.40 1.60 4.14
N ASP A 355 1.49 0.72 4.52
CA ASP A 355 1.63 -0.72 4.48
C ASP A 355 1.51 -1.30 3.07
N MET A 356 1.05 -0.54 2.07
CA MET A 356 0.91 -0.94 0.67
C MET A 356 2.12 -0.62 -0.20
N PHE A 357 3.17 -0.01 0.36
CA PHE A 357 4.40 0.30 -0.36
C PHE A 357 5.56 -0.53 0.14
N ASN A 358 6.34 -1.04 -0.82
CA ASN A 358 7.68 -1.52 -0.61
C ASN A 358 8.66 -0.51 -1.22
N PHE A 359 9.69 -0.15 -0.46
CA PHE A 359 10.76 0.70 -0.94
C PHE A 359 12.05 -0.10 -1.04
N TRP A 360 12.70 0.03 -2.19
CA TRP A 360 13.94 -0.65 -2.53
C TRP A 360 15.01 0.36 -2.92
N LEU A 361 16.26 -0.03 -2.74
CA LEU A 361 17.42 0.74 -3.20
C LEU A 361 18.21 -0.11 -4.19
N LEU A 362 18.52 0.46 -5.34
CA LEU A 362 19.35 -0.19 -6.37
C LEU A 362 20.84 -0.07 -6.01
N PRO A 363 21.54 -1.14 -5.58
CA PRO A 363 22.79 -0.97 -4.82
C PRO A 363 24.06 -0.80 -5.69
N ASP A 364 24.03 -1.19 -6.96
CA ASP A 364 25.23 -1.23 -7.82
C ASP A 364 25.00 -0.78 -9.26
N ASN A 365 23.87 -0.13 -9.52
CA ASN A 365 23.45 0.31 -10.85
C ASN A 365 22.84 1.72 -10.75
N THR A 366 22.95 2.51 -11.80
CA THR A 366 22.55 3.93 -11.82
C THR A 366 21.67 4.21 -13.02
N GLY A 367 20.86 5.27 -12.91
CA GLY A 367 20.07 5.82 -14.00
C GLY A 367 20.58 7.19 -14.42
N TYR A 368 19.86 7.82 -15.34
CA TYR A 368 20.11 9.19 -15.76
C TYR A 368 18.77 9.88 -15.99
N ALA A 369 18.47 10.89 -15.19
CA ALA A 369 17.36 11.79 -15.46
C ALA A 369 17.72 12.64 -16.68
N SER A 370 16.83 12.74 -17.67
CA SER A 370 17.13 13.49 -18.88
C SER A 370 17.20 15.00 -18.64
N ASP A 371 18.13 15.67 -19.32
CA ASP A 371 18.13 17.12 -19.42
C ASP A 371 17.05 17.52 -20.43
N ALA A 372 16.33 18.62 -20.18
CA ALA A 372 15.30 19.16 -21.09
C ALA A 372 15.89 19.75 -22.40
N SER A 373 16.86 19.09 -23.04
CA SER A 373 17.52 19.61 -24.23
C SER A 373 16.62 19.48 -25.46
N GLY A 374 15.79 20.49 -25.67
CA GLY A 374 15.18 20.86 -26.94
C GLY A 374 14.01 20.01 -27.41
N ASP A 375 14.05 18.70 -27.19
CA ASP A 375 13.06 17.77 -27.73
C ASP A 375 11.88 17.50 -26.77
N LYS A 376 11.94 17.99 -25.51
CA LYS A 376 10.88 17.82 -24.47
C LYS A 376 10.47 16.37 -24.18
N ASP A 377 11.14 15.40 -24.79
CA ASP A 377 10.84 14.00 -24.59
C ASP A 377 11.40 13.56 -23.24
N CYS A 378 10.54 12.94 -22.45
CA CYS A 378 10.95 12.20 -21.28
C CYS A 378 11.75 10.99 -21.79
N ASP A 379 13.09 11.05 -21.74
CA ASP A 379 14.01 9.99 -22.21
C ASP A 379 15.10 9.71 -21.15
N HIS A 380 14.72 8.95 -20.13
CA HIS A 380 15.59 8.60 -19.01
C HIS A 380 16.57 7.52 -19.42
N GLY A 381 17.84 7.67 -19.04
CA GLY A 381 18.79 6.58 -19.16
C GLY A 381 18.49 5.51 -18.11
N LEU A 382 17.97 4.38 -18.55
CA LEU A 382 17.63 3.27 -17.66
C LEU A 382 18.87 2.61 -17.03
N PRO A 383 18.73 2.04 -15.82
CA PRO A 383 19.70 1.11 -15.29
C PRO A 383 19.96 -0.05 -16.27
N VAL A 384 21.19 -0.56 -16.28
CA VAL A 384 21.53 -1.71 -17.14
C VAL A 384 20.68 -2.92 -16.76
N LEU A 385 20.08 -3.59 -17.76
CA LEU A 385 19.18 -4.75 -17.57
C LEU A 385 17.93 -4.41 -16.73
N TRP A 386 17.43 -3.17 -16.83
CA TRP A 386 16.24 -2.72 -16.10
C TRP A 386 15.05 -3.69 -16.24
N ASP A 387 14.64 -3.98 -17.48
CA ASP A 387 13.46 -4.83 -17.72
C ASP A 387 13.68 -6.28 -17.28
N ASP A 388 14.87 -6.85 -17.52
CA ASP A 388 15.14 -8.25 -17.20
C ASP A 388 15.33 -8.51 -15.69
N ALA A 389 15.96 -7.58 -14.97
CA ALA A 389 16.35 -7.78 -13.57
C ALA A 389 15.39 -7.11 -12.57
N TYR A 390 14.69 -6.07 -13.01
CA TYR A 390 13.82 -5.24 -12.17
C TYR A 390 12.43 -5.05 -12.77
N GLY A 391 12.08 -5.83 -13.81
CA GLY A 391 10.74 -5.81 -14.40
C GLY A 391 9.62 -6.33 -13.51
N TRP A 392 9.91 -6.65 -12.25
CA TRP A 392 8.92 -6.92 -11.22
C TRP A 392 8.49 -5.67 -10.46
N ALA A 393 9.20 -4.54 -10.60
CA ALA A 393 8.88 -3.32 -9.86
C ALA A 393 7.84 -2.49 -10.61
N GLU A 394 6.86 -1.96 -9.88
CA GLU A 394 5.88 -1.04 -10.42
C GLU A 394 6.53 0.23 -10.97
N ALA A 395 7.56 0.74 -10.28
CA ALA A 395 8.30 1.90 -10.75
C ALA A 395 9.73 2.00 -10.21
N ALA A 396 10.58 2.74 -10.93
CA ALA A 396 11.82 3.31 -10.42
C ALA A 396 11.76 4.83 -10.31
N ALA A 397 12.37 5.36 -9.25
CA ALA A 397 12.55 6.80 -9.02
C ALA A 397 14.03 7.17 -9.13
N ILE A 398 14.43 7.84 -10.21
CA ILE A 398 15.76 8.43 -10.35
C ILE A 398 15.79 9.75 -9.58
N LEU A 399 16.53 9.80 -8.47
CA LEU A 399 16.65 11.03 -7.69
C LEU A 399 17.74 11.93 -8.28
N HIS A 400 17.51 13.24 -8.30
CA HIS A 400 18.48 14.25 -8.76
C HIS A 400 18.25 15.62 -8.08
N HIS A 401 19.13 16.59 -8.31
CA HIS A 401 19.21 17.94 -7.70
C HIS A 401 19.29 19.04 -8.77
N ARG A 402 19.54 18.69 -10.04
CA ARG A 402 19.58 19.65 -11.15
C ARG A 402 18.17 20.15 -11.49
N GLY A 403 17.86 21.38 -11.09
CA GLY A 403 16.60 22.05 -11.44
C GLY A 403 16.41 22.39 -12.94
N GLY A 404 17.38 22.07 -13.80
CA GLY A 404 17.26 22.18 -15.26
C GLY A 404 16.81 20.88 -15.94
N GLN A 405 16.70 19.80 -15.19
CA GLN A 405 16.13 18.53 -15.64
C GLN A 405 14.62 18.57 -15.50
N GLN A 406 13.92 17.95 -16.44
CA GLN A 406 12.47 17.83 -16.37
C GLN A 406 12.14 16.59 -15.53
N ASP A 407 11.36 16.81 -14.48
CA ASP A 407 10.68 15.72 -13.78
C ASP A 407 9.57 15.20 -14.69
N CYS A 408 9.56 13.90 -14.94
CA CYS A 408 8.56 13.24 -15.77
C CYS A 408 8.61 11.72 -15.58
N ALA A 409 7.47 11.07 -15.81
CA ALA A 409 7.32 9.63 -15.78
C ALA A 409 7.17 9.03 -17.19
N GLN A 410 7.81 7.88 -17.41
CA GLN A 410 7.62 7.04 -18.59
C GLN A 410 6.95 5.73 -18.22
N ARG A 411 5.69 5.58 -18.66
CA ARG A 411 4.89 4.38 -18.34
C ARG A 411 5.44 3.11 -18.98
N SER A 412 5.98 3.18 -20.21
CA SER A 412 6.55 2.01 -20.90
C SER A 412 7.75 1.43 -20.16
N ASP A 413 8.54 2.32 -19.55
CA ASP A 413 9.83 1.98 -18.95
C ASP A 413 9.72 1.87 -17.44
N ARG A 414 8.53 2.11 -16.86
CA ARG A 414 8.27 2.04 -15.41
C ARG A 414 9.27 2.86 -14.60
N ILE A 415 9.60 4.06 -15.07
CA ILE A 415 10.60 4.91 -14.44
C ILE A 415 10.17 6.37 -14.47
N PHE A 416 10.59 7.12 -13.46
CA PHE A 416 10.42 8.56 -13.40
C PHE A 416 11.62 9.23 -12.72
N SER A 417 11.80 10.52 -12.98
CA SER A 417 12.81 11.36 -12.34
C SER A 417 12.19 12.22 -11.23
N VAL A 418 12.97 12.49 -10.17
CA VAL A 418 12.53 13.33 -9.05
C VAL A 418 13.62 14.29 -8.62
N LEU A 419 13.31 15.58 -8.73
CA LEU A 419 14.08 16.65 -8.14
C LEU A 419 13.92 16.67 -6.60
N VAL A 420 15.02 16.40 -5.91
CA VAL A 420 15.12 16.44 -4.46
C VAL A 420 15.33 17.89 -4.00
N ASP A 421 14.23 18.62 -3.88
CA ASP A 421 14.23 20.00 -3.36
C ASP A 421 13.30 20.11 -2.13
N PRO A 422 13.77 20.61 -0.97
CA PRO A 422 12.93 20.88 0.20
C PRO A 422 11.70 21.77 -0.08
N GLY A 423 11.71 22.60 -1.12
CA GLY A 423 10.59 23.43 -1.54
C GLY A 423 9.61 22.73 -2.49
N LYS A 424 9.95 21.55 -3.04
CA LYS A 424 9.15 20.82 -4.03
C LYS A 424 8.85 19.39 -3.58
N GLN A 425 8.32 19.29 -2.36
CA GLN A 425 8.17 18.03 -1.62
C GLN A 425 7.20 17.00 -2.22
N ARG A 426 6.47 17.34 -3.29
CA ARG A 426 5.41 16.51 -3.85
C ARG A 426 5.67 16.02 -5.27
N ILE A 427 6.81 16.37 -5.87
CA ILE A 427 7.19 15.87 -7.20
C ILE A 427 7.20 14.35 -7.20
N ALA A 428 7.86 13.70 -6.23
CA ALA A 428 7.88 12.24 -6.21
C ALA A 428 6.47 11.64 -6.12
N ALA A 429 5.54 12.30 -5.42
CA ALA A 429 4.18 11.82 -5.32
C ALA A 429 3.39 11.99 -6.64
N HIS A 430 3.60 13.11 -7.34
CA HIS A 430 3.06 13.37 -8.68
C HIS A 430 3.58 12.36 -9.70
N GLU A 431 4.89 12.13 -9.73
CA GLU A 431 5.49 11.18 -10.67
C GLU A 431 5.09 9.74 -10.37
N THR A 432 4.98 9.37 -9.08
CA THR A 432 4.40 8.08 -8.67
C THR A 432 2.93 7.96 -9.11
N ALA A 433 2.20 9.07 -9.17
CA ALA A 433 0.81 9.06 -9.59
C ALA A 433 0.66 8.72 -11.09
N HIS A 434 1.66 9.03 -11.92
CA HIS A 434 1.72 8.48 -13.28
C HIS A 434 2.04 6.99 -13.28
N GLN A 435 2.97 6.54 -12.44
CA GLN A 435 3.42 5.14 -12.38
C GLN A 435 3.61 4.67 -10.91
N PRO A 436 2.80 3.72 -10.41
CA PRO A 436 1.92 2.82 -11.16
C PRO A 436 0.47 3.30 -11.36
N PHE A 437 0.06 4.41 -10.75
CA PHE A 437 -1.38 4.70 -10.68
C PHE A 437 -2.01 5.07 -12.01
N GLY A 438 -1.21 5.46 -13.01
CA GLY A 438 -1.70 5.74 -14.35
C GLY A 438 -2.50 7.04 -14.43
N LEU A 439 -2.32 7.99 -13.53
CA LEU A 439 -2.89 9.31 -13.69
C LEU A 439 -2.17 10.07 -14.79
N SER A 440 -2.88 11.00 -15.41
CA SER A 440 -2.36 11.82 -16.49
C SER A 440 -2.12 13.26 -16.02
N ASP A 441 -1.19 13.96 -16.68
CA ASP A 441 -0.96 15.38 -16.43
C ASP A 441 -2.17 16.23 -16.81
N GLU A 442 -2.47 17.24 -16.00
CA GLU A 442 -3.61 18.13 -16.20
C GLU A 442 -3.24 19.53 -16.74
N TYR A 443 -2.08 19.64 -17.38
CA TYR A 443 -1.56 20.89 -17.95
C TYR A 443 -1.10 20.74 -19.42
N PRO A 444 -1.05 21.85 -20.20
CA PRO A 444 -0.77 21.81 -21.65
C PRO A 444 0.56 21.19 -22.06
N GLU A 445 1.61 21.38 -21.27
CA GLU A 445 2.94 20.85 -21.55
C GLU A 445 3.12 19.38 -21.14
N GLY A 446 2.14 18.80 -20.43
CA GLY A 446 2.21 17.46 -19.87
C GLY A 446 1.83 16.31 -20.82
N GLY A 447 2.06 15.09 -20.34
CA GLY A 447 1.65 13.84 -20.94
C GLY A 447 0.16 13.54 -20.72
N ALA A 448 -0.73 14.32 -21.34
CA ALA A 448 -2.18 14.10 -21.29
C ALA A 448 -2.61 12.78 -22.02
N PHE A 449 -3.41 11.96 -21.35
CA PHE A 449 -4.06 10.73 -21.84
C PHE A 449 -5.26 10.37 -20.96
N ALA A 450 -6.25 9.66 -21.51
CA ALA A 450 -7.39 9.16 -20.73
C ALA A 450 -7.20 7.68 -20.35
N GLN A 451 -7.46 7.33 -19.09
CA GLN A 451 -7.58 5.93 -18.68
C GLN A 451 -8.99 5.40 -18.97
N GLU A 452 -9.10 4.10 -19.27
CA GLU A 452 -10.41 3.46 -19.45
C GLU A 452 -11.19 3.40 -18.13
N VAL A 453 -10.51 3.10 -17.02
CA VAL A 453 -11.11 2.92 -15.70
C VAL A 453 -10.70 4.05 -14.78
N TYR A 454 -11.68 4.82 -14.29
CA TYR A 454 -11.48 5.96 -13.39
C TYR A 454 -10.41 6.97 -13.86
N PRO A 455 -10.55 7.56 -15.06
CA PRO A 455 -9.67 8.63 -15.53
C PRO A 455 -9.73 9.87 -14.63
N ASN A 456 -8.64 10.65 -14.64
CA ASN A 456 -8.62 12.05 -14.20
C ASN A 456 -8.72 13.04 -15.38
N VAL A 457 -8.29 12.61 -16.57
CA VAL A 457 -8.35 13.38 -17.81
C VAL A 457 -9.19 12.63 -18.86
N TYR A 458 -9.96 13.38 -19.65
CA TYR A 458 -10.92 12.87 -20.64
C TYR A 458 -10.63 13.43 -22.03
N GLU A 459 -10.85 12.61 -23.06
CA GLU A 459 -10.79 13.04 -24.46
C GLU A 459 -12.05 13.80 -24.89
N ASP A 460 -13.20 13.49 -24.28
CA ASP A 460 -14.49 14.07 -24.61
C ASP A 460 -15.10 14.85 -23.43
N PHE A 461 -15.67 16.03 -23.72
CA PHE A 461 -16.36 16.85 -22.71
C PHE A 461 -17.52 16.11 -22.05
N ALA A 462 -18.26 15.32 -22.82
CA ALA A 462 -19.42 14.57 -22.32
C ALA A 462 -19.02 13.55 -21.26
N ASP A 463 -17.89 12.86 -21.44
CA ASP A 463 -17.39 11.89 -20.47
C ASP A 463 -16.99 12.57 -19.15
N CYS A 464 -16.38 13.76 -19.24
CA CYS A 464 -16.12 14.58 -18.06
C CYS A 464 -17.42 15.01 -17.36
N GLU A 465 -18.43 15.47 -18.10
CA GLU A 465 -19.72 15.91 -17.54
C GLU A 465 -20.45 14.77 -16.82
N ASP A 466 -20.39 13.56 -17.38
CA ASP A 466 -21.03 12.37 -16.85
C ASP A 466 -20.31 11.85 -15.59
N ASP A 467 -18.98 11.96 -15.53
CA ASP A 467 -18.20 11.52 -14.37
C ASP A 467 -18.16 12.54 -13.22
N ALA A 468 -18.23 13.84 -13.51
CA ALA A 468 -18.13 14.90 -12.50
C ALA A 468 -19.06 14.69 -11.27
N PRO A 469 -20.33 14.27 -11.41
CA PRO A 469 -21.19 13.94 -10.26
C PRO A 469 -20.66 12.81 -9.37
N LEU A 470 -19.96 11.81 -9.93
CA LEU A 470 -19.34 10.71 -9.19
C LEU A 470 -18.15 11.21 -8.34
N LEU A 471 -17.52 12.30 -8.76
CA LEU A 471 -16.48 13.03 -8.03
C LEU A 471 -17.03 14.15 -7.15
N GLN A 472 -18.35 14.15 -6.89
CA GLN A 472 -19.05 15.17 -6.09
C GLN A 472 -18.94 16.60 -6.66
N ARG A 473 -18.88 16.71 -7.99
CA ARG A 473 -18.81 17.98 -8.72
C ARG A 473 -20.04 18.17 -9.62
N THR A 474 -20.19 19.38 -10.11
CA THR A 474 -21.20 19.67 -11.14
C THR A 474 -20.59 19.49 -12.52
N PRO A 475 -21.35 19.09 -13.55
CA PRO A 475 -20.86 19.03 -14.94
C PRO A 475 -20.16 20.33 -15.40
N ALA A 476 -20.64 21.49 -14.95
CA ALA A 476 -20.03 22.79 -15.22
C ALA A 476 -18.61 23.00 -14.66
N ALA A 477 -18.07 22.05 -13.87
CA ALA A 477 -16.69 22.05 -13.42
C ALA A 477 -15.72 21.59 -14.52
N CYS A 478 -16.22 20.90 -15.55
CA CYS A 478 -15.42 20.44 -16.66
C CYS A 478 -14.84 21.61 -17.46
N ARG A 479 -13.53 21.57 -17.66
CA ARG A 479 -12.75 22.59 -18.36
C ARG A 479 -11.80 21.91 -19.33
N SER A 480 -11.56 22.55 -20.47
CA SER A 480 -10.60 22.08 -21.46
C SER A 480 -9.25 22.77 -21.33
N TRP A 481 -8.23 22.11 -21.87
CA TRP A 481 -7.01 22.75 -22.32
C TRP A 481 -6.51 22.09 -23.60
N ASP A 482 -5.87 22.90 -24.43
CA ASP A 482 -5.36 22.44 -25.72
C ASP A 482 -3.91 21.98 -25.51
N LYS A 483 -3.58 20.77 -25.97
CA LYS A 483 -2.18 20.43 -26.19
C LYS A 483 -1.73 21.13 -27.47
N GLU A 484 -0.70 21.98 -27.41
CA GLU A 484 -0.20 22.68 -28.60
C GLU A 484 0.31 21.64 -29.62
N HIS A 485 -0.56 21.26 -30.56
CA HIS A 485 -0.27 20.30 -31.61
C HIS A 485 -0.52 20.90 -32.98
N TRP A 486 0.47 20.75 -33.84
CA TRP A 486 0.55 21.24 -35.22
C TRP A 486 -0.56 20.75 -36.18
N TYR A 487 -1.48 19.87 -35.74
CA TYR A 487 -2.58 19.33 -36.54
C TYR A 487 -3.98 19.35 -35.89
N GLY A 488 -4.23 20.24 -34.94
CA GLY A 488 -5.59 20.55 -34.47
C GLY A 488 -5.95 19.92 -33.13
N ASP A 489 -6.39 20.78 -32.22
CA ASP A 489 -7.50 20.70 -31.27
C ASP A 489 -7.81 19.30 -30.68
N GLN A 490 -6.84 18.61 -30.08
CA GLN A 490 -7.21 17.64 -29.04
C GLN A 490 -7.34 18.41 -27.73
N ASP A 491 -8.58 18.78 -27.44
CA ASP A 491 -8.98 19.38 -26.18
C ASP A 491 -9.05 18.25 -25.15
N TRP A 492 -8.21 18.33 -24.12
CA TRP A 492 -8.30 17.45 -22.96
C TRP A 492 -9.20 18.09 -21.93
N TRP A 493 -9.99 17.28 -21.24
CA TRP A 493 -10.95 17.75 -20.24
C TRP A 493 -10.63 17.18 -18.87
N THR A 494 -10.91 17.95 -17.83
CA THR A 494 -10.91 17.48 -16.43
C THR A 494 -11.94 18.29 -15.65
N SER A 495 -12.47 17.70 -14.59
CA SER A 495 -13.33 18.39 -13.62
C SER A 495 -12.56 18.87 -12.39
N GLU A 496 -11.25 18.59 -12.33
CA GLU A 496 -10.42 18.93 -11.18
C GLU A 496 -10.18 20.44 -11.05
N PRO A 497 -10.24 20.98 -9.80
CA PRO A 497 -10.09 22.40 -9.56
C PRO A 497 -8.62 22.83 -9.74
N MET A 498 -8.44 24.07 -10.17
CA MET A 498 -7.14 24.74 -10.18
C MET A 498 -7.22 26.02 -9.32
N PRO A 499 -6.19 26.36 -8.53
CA PRO A 499 -4.93 25.63 -8.28
C PRO A 499 -5.07 24.54 -7.19
N ASP A 500 -3.93 24.00 -6.73
CA ASP A 500 -3.78 22.99 -5.66
C ASP A 500 -4.27 21.60 -6.08
N ASP A 501 -3.74 21.08 -7.19
CA ASP A 501 -4.04 19.74 -7.69
C ASP A 501 -2.75 18.95 -7.91
N LEU A 502 -2.74 17.66 -7.55
CA LEU A 502 -1.53 16.85 -7.59
C LEU A 502 -1.03 16.77 -9.03
N MET A 503 -1.91 16.52 -10.00
CA MET A 503 -1.57 16.29 -11.40
C MET A 503 -1.43 17.58 -12.23
N PHE A 504 -1.74 18.75 -11.65
CA PHE A 504 -1.52 20.05 -12.28
C PHE A 504 -0.32 20.81 -11.73
N ASP A 505 -0.22 20.98 -10.41
CA ASP A 505 0.75 21.88 -9.77
C ASP A 505 1.49 21.25 -8.58
N ASN A 506 1.50 19.92 -8.50
CA ASN A 506 2.05 19.16 -7.38
C ASN A 506 1.36 19.51 -6.05
N GLY A 507 0.09 19.93 -6.12
CA GLY A 507 -0.77 20.27 -5.00
C GLY A 507 -1.22 19.03 -4.22
N ARG A 508 -2.41 19.10 -3.63
CA ARG A 508 -3.02 17.94 -2.94
C ARG A 508 -3.64 17.00 -3.96
N ALA A 509 -3.64 15.70 -3.67
CA ALA A 509 -4.47 14.75 -4.42
C ALA A 509 -5.94 15.17 -4.35
N ARG A 510 -6.63 15.08 -5.48
CA ARG A 510 -8.05 15.39 -5.60
C ARG A 510 -8.88 14.13 -5.86
N GLU A 511 -10.19 14.28 -5.98
CA GLU A 511 -11.11 13.13 -5.95
C GLU A 511 -10.89 12.14 -7.10
N ALA A 512 -10.53 12.59 -8.31
CA ALA A 512 -10.17 11.67 -9.40
C ALA A 512 -8.88 10.91 -9.07
N ASP A 513 -7.86 11.61 -8.55
CA ASP A 513 -6.60 11.00 -8.13
C ASP A 513 -6.84 9.94 -7.03
N ILE A 514 -7.57 10.33 -5.98
CA ILE A 514 -7.90 9.49 -4.83
C ILE A 514 -8.68 8.26 -5.27
N ARG A 515 -9.65 8.42 -6.19
CA ARG A 515 -10.42 7.30 -6.73
C ARG A 515 -9.52 6.31 -7.48
N ARG A 516 -8.57 6.80 -8.28
CA ARG A 516 -7.62 5.95 -9.00
C ARG A 516 -6.62 5.29 -8.06
N PHE A 517 -6.10 6.01 -7.07
CA PHE A 517 -5.25 5.45 -6.02
C PHE A 517 -5.95 4.31 -5.30
N THR A 518 -7.21 4.53 -4.90
CA THR A 518 -8.04 3.53 -4.24
C THR A 518 -8.21 2.29 -5.12
N TYR A 519 -8.53 2.45 -6.41
CA TYR A 519 -8.67 1.34 -7.35
C TYR A 519 -7.41 0.47 -7.43
N VAL A 520 -6.22 1.08 -7.54
CA VAL A 520 -4.96 0.33 -7.62
C VAL A 520 -4.63 -0.34 -6.29
N PHE A 521 -4.81 0.36 -5.15
CA PHE A 521 -4.61 -0.25 -3.84
C PHE A 521 -5.56 -1.42 -3.59
N GLU A 522 -6.82 -1.34 -4.01
CA GLU A 522 -7.78 -2.44 -3.90
C GLU A 522 -7.39 -3.65 -4.76
N GLY A 523 -6.83 -3.43 -5.96
CA GLY A 523 -6.25 -4.51 -6.77
C GLY A 523 -5.09 -5.19 -6.04
N CYS A 524 -4.20 -4.40 -5.47
CA CYS A 524 -3.09 -4.90 -4.65
C CYS A 524 -3.55 -5.66 -3.38
N GLU A 525 -4.61 -5.22 -2.70
CA GLU A 525 -5.21 -5.95 -1.57
C GLU A 525 -5.74 -7.34 -1.97
N ALA A 526 -6.01 -7.55 -3.26
CA ALA A 526 -6.46 -8.80 -3.85
C ALA A 526 -5.32 -9.64 -4.48
N ALA A 527 -4.06 -9.33 -4.18
CA ALA A 527 -2.88 -9.96 -4.78
C ALA A 527 -2.78 -9.78 -6.31
N LYS A 528 -3.20 -8.61 -6.81
CA LYS A 528 -3.15 -8.23 -8.24
C LYS A 528 -2.31 -6.97 -8.50
N CYS A 529 -1.32 -6.69 -7.64
CA CYS A 529 -0.09 -6.11 -8.18
C CYS A 529 0.74 -7.28 -8.74
#